data_AF-A0A804LPE0-F1
#
_entry.id   AF-A0A804LPE0-F1
#
_cell.length_a   1.000
_cell.length_b   1.000
_cell.length_c   1.000
_cell.angle_alpha   90.00
_cell.angle_beta   90.00
_cell.angle_gamma   90.00
#
_symmetry.space_group_name_H-M   'P 1'
#
loop_
_entity.id
_entity.type
_entity.pdbx_description
1 polymer ?
#
loop_
_entity_poly.entity_id
_entity_poly.type
_entity_poly.pdbx_seq_one_letter_code
_entity_poly.pdbx_strand_id
1 'polypeptide(L)'
;MPEPQCFLAASKSILVPTSSVKGGSISIGGSLQLLGFCTFEACVGIFWPSIMKMRSQYIPEEARSTIMNFFRIPLNLFVCVVLYIGAATSQQMSMAIPLEQSITPVLQDFMNLNIFYLPVYYCGVPKDLKYADSHEWVKVEGDSATVGITDYAQRALGELVYVELPEVGISVSQGKTFAALESVKAASDTYSPVSREVVEVNEKLSDLPGLVNTSPYEKGWLIKVKLSNSGELNSLMDDDKYSKFCEGNH
;
A
#
# COMPACT_ATOMS: atom_id res chain seq x y z
N MET A 1 -12.78 10.65 -18.72
CA MET A 1 -12.32 10.99 -20.08
C MET A 1 -10.83 10.64 -20.19
N PRO A 2 -10.33 9.88 -21.18
CA PRO A 2 -10.96 8.89 -22.07
C PRO A 2 -10.51 7.44 -21.76
N GLU A 3 -11.35 6.47 -22.15
CA GLU A 3 -11.11 5.03 -22.19
C GLU A 3 -10.30 4.65 -23.46
N PRO A 4 -9.49 3.57 -23.44
CA PRO A 4 -9.19 2.86 -24.66
C PRO A 4 -9.44 1.34 -24.56
N GLN A 5 -10.26 0.84 -25.50
CA GLN A 5 -10.08 -0.46 -26.18
C GLN A 5 -10.76 -1.71 -25.58
N CYS A 6 -12.09 -1.70 -25.45
CA CYS A 6 -12.86 -2.81 -26.03
C CYS A 6 -12.65 -2.80 -27.57
N PHE A 7 -12.50 -3.97 -28.22
CA PHE A 7 -12.72 -4.27 -29.66
C PHE A 7 -11.60 -4.78 -30.60
N LEU A 8 -10.30 -4.90 -30.26
CA LEU A 8 -9.29 -5.29 -31.28
C LEU A 8 -8.34 -6.43 -30.87
N ALA A 9 -8.86 -7.66 -30.76
CA ALA A 9 -8.11 -8.89 -31.10
C ALA A 9 -9.01 -10.15 -31.12
N ALA A 10 -10.13 -10.10 -31.84
CA ALA A 10 -10.85 -11.28 -32.31
C ALA A 10 -10.10 -12.00 -33.46
N SER A 11 -8.76 -12.02 -33.46
CA SER A 11 -7.95 -12.47 -34.62
C SER A 11 -6.70 -13.29 -34.24
N LYS A 12 -6.88 -14.36 -33.46
CA LYS A 12 -6.04 -15.56 -33.59
C LYS A 12 -6.92 -16.77 -33.77
N SER A 13 -7.72 -16.71 -34.83
CA SER A 13 -8.09 -17.89 -35.58
C SER A 13 -6.80 -18.57 -36.08
N ILE A 14 -6.87 -19.90 -36.26
CA ILE A 14 -5.94 -20.68 -37.09
C ILE A 14 -4.60 -21.01 -36.42
N LEU A 15 -4.61 -22.00 -35.53
CA LEU A 15 -3.58 -23.06 -35.58
C LEU A 15 -4.16 -24.39 -35.09
N VAL A 16 -5.24 -24.82 -35.75
CA VAL A 16 -5.56 -26.25 -35.85
C VAL A 16 -4.53 -26.83 -36.81
N PRO A 17 -3.74 -27.86 -36.44
CA PRO A 17 -3.10 -28.67 -37.46
C PRO A 17 -4.24 -29.37 -38.19
N THR A 18 -4.49 -28.94 -39.42
CA THR A 18 -5.46 -29.57 -40.32
C THR A 18 -4.97 -30.99 -40.62
N SER A 19 -5.31 -31.95 -39.76
CA SER A 19 -5.33 -33.36 -40.12
C SER A 19 -6.61 -33.60 -40.90
N SER A 20 -6.41 -33.88 -42.18
CA SER A 20 -7.42 -34.20 -43.19
C SER A 20 -8.32 -35.36 -42.75
N VAL A 21 -9.50 -35.12 -42.17
CA VAL A 21 -10.60 -36.10 -42.16
C VAL A 21 -11.95 -35.37 -42.23
N LYS A 22 -12.71 -35.69 -43.28
CA LYS A 22 -14.10 -35.32 -43.50
C LYS A 22 -14.99 -35.87 -42.37
N GLY A 23 -15.84 -35.02 -41.80
CA GLY A 23 -17.05 -35.44 -41.09
C GLY A 23 -16.89 -35.69 -39.59
N GLY A 24 -17.46 -34.76 -38.81
CA GLY A 24 -18.19 -35.05 -37.57
C GLY A 24 -17.53 -35.93 -36.50
N SER A 25 -16.54 -35.40 -35.78
CA SER A 25 -16.37 -35.63 -34.34
C SER A 25 -15.27 -34.71 -33.80
N ILE A 26 -15.49 -34.05 -32.67
CA ILE A 26 -14.43 -33.29 -31.99
C ILE A 26 -13.34 -34.30 -31.60
N SER A 27 -12.11 -34.09 -32.05
CA SER A 27 -10.96 -34.91 -31.64
C SER A 27 -10.89 -34.97 -30.11
N ILE A 28 -10.57 -36.13 -29.53
CA ILE A 28 -10.39 -36.32 -28.08
C ILE A 28 -9.50 -35.21 -27.47
N GLY A 29 -8.48 -34.74 -28.21
CA GLY A 29 -7.64 -33.62 -27.77
C GLY A 29 -8.39 -32.28 -27.69
N GLY A 30 -9.27 -31.98 -28.65
CA GLY A 30 -10.11 -30.79 -28.63
C GLY A 30 -11.17 -30.82 -27.53
N SER A 31 -11.75 -32.00 -27.26
CA SER A 31 -12.69 -32.19 -26.14
C SER A 31 -12.01 -31.97 -24.79
N LEU A 32 -10.78 -32.48 -24.63
CA LEU A 32 -10.01 -32.32 -23.39
C LEU A 32 -9.62 -30.85 -23.15
N GLN A 33 -9.21 -30.13 -24.20
CA GLN A 33 -8.88 -28.71 -24.11
C GLN A 33 -10.11 -27.86 -23.77
N LEU A 34 -11.26 -28.14 -24.40
CA LEU A 34 -12.52 -27.46 -24.10
C LEU A 34 -12.94 -27.71 -22.64
N LEU A 35 -12.83 -28.94 -22.15
CA LEU A 35 -13.15 -29.27 -20.76
C LEU A 35 -12.22 -28.55 -19.77
N GLY A 36 -10.93 -28.46 -20.08
CA GLY A 36 -9.96 -27.70 -19.28
C GLY A 36 -10.29 -26.21 -19.22
N PHE A 37 -10.62 -25.61 -20.37
CA PHE A 37 -11.03 -24.21 -20.43
C PHE A 37 -12.32 -23.94 -19.65
N CYS A 38 -13.35 -24.78 -19.81
CA CYS A 38 -14.60 -24.66 -19.05
C CYS A 38 -14.38 -24.80 -17.55
N THR A 39 -13.49 -25.71 -17.11
CA THR A 39 -13.17 -25.89 -15.69
C THR A 39 -12.45 -24.66 -15.14
N PHE A 40 -11.50 -24.09 -15.88
CA PHE A 40 -10.79 -22.87 -15.49
C PHE A 40 -11.74 -21.68 -15.34
N GLU A 41 -12.58 -21.43 -16.35
CA GLU A 41 -13.58 -20.36 -16.31
C GLU A 41 -14.59 -20.55 -15.17
N ALA A 42 -15.02 -21.79 -14.89
CA ALA A 42 -15.88 -22.07 -13.75
C ALA A 42 -15.18 -21.79 -12.40
N CYS A 43 -13.91 -22.17 -12.26
CA CYS A 43 -13.13 -21.88 -11.06
C CYS A 43 -12.95 -20.37 -10.85
N VAL A 44 -12.58 -19.61 -11.89
CA VAL A 44 -12.43 -18.14 -11.82
C VAL A 44 -13.79 -17.48 -11.56
N GLY A 45 -14.85 -17.95 -12.21
CA GLY A 45 -16.21 -17.46 -12.05
C GLY A 45 -16.78 -17.64 -10.64
N ILE A 46 -16.40 -18.72 -9.93
CA ILE A 46 -16.81 -18.97 -8.53
C ILE A 46 -15.88 -18.27 -7.53
N PHE A 47 -14.60 -18.08 -7.88
CA PHE A 47 -13.61 -17.45 -7.03
C PHE A 47 -13.99 -16.01 -6.66
N TRP A 48 -14.42 -15.19 -7.63
CA TRP A 48 -14.79 -13.79 -7.40
C TRP A 48 -16.00 -13.58 -6.47
N PRO A 49 -17.13 -14.32 -6.62
CA PRO A 49 -18.22 -14.28 -5.66
C PRO A 49 -17.82 -14.78 -4.26
N SER A 50 -17.00 -15.84 -4.20
CA SER A 50 -16.57 -16.44 -2.93
C SER A 50 -15.67 -15.50 -2.13
N ILE A 51 -14.70 -14.86 -2.79
CA ILE A 51 -13.81 -13.89 -2.15
C ILE A 51 -14.58 -12.63 -1.72
N MET A 52 -15.58 -12.19 -2.48
CA MET A 52 -16.44 -11.05 -2.11
C MET A 52 -17.27 -11.36 -0.86
N LYS A 53 -17.84 -12.57 -0.77
CA LYS A 53 -18.59 -13.02 0.42
C LYS A 53 -17.69 -13.16 1.64
N MET A 54 -16.50 -13.75 1.49
CA MET A 54 -15.52 -13.84 2.58
C MET A 54 -15.05 -12.46 3.04
N ARG A 55 -14.77 -11.55 2.10
CA ARG A 55 -14.39 -10.15 2.39
C ARG A 55 -15.39 -9.47 3.29
N SER A 56 -16.69 -9.63 3.03
CA SER A 56 -17.72 -8.94 3.81
C SER A 56 -17.90 -9.49 5.23
N GLN A 57 -17.65 -10.78 5.46
CA GLN A 57 -18.05 -11.44 6.72
C GLN A 57 -16.88 -11.80 7.64
N TYR A 58 -15.74 -12.18 7.08
CA TYR A 58 -14.67 -12.84 7.85
C TYR A 58 -13.35 -12.09 7.82
N ILE A 59 -13.17 -11.17 6.86
CA ILE A 59 -11.89 -10.51 6.67
C ILE A 59 -11.96 -9.10 7.30
N PRO A 60 -11.24 -8.85 8.41
CA PRO A 60 -11.16 -7.51 9.01
C PRO A 60 -10.61 -6.52 7.99
N GLU A 61 -11.15 -5.29 7.96
CA GLU A 61 -10.81 -4.27 6.95
C GLU A 61 -9.28 -4.13 6.76
N GLU A 62 -8.54 -4.25 7.86
CA GLU A 62 -7.07 -4.18 7.94
C GLU A 62 -6.33 -5.24 7.10
N ALA A 63 -6.83 -6.47 7.04
CA ALA A 63 -6.16 -7.58 6.37
C ALA A 63 -6.75 -7.91 4.99
N ARG A 64 -7.81 -7.22 4.56
CA ARG A 64 -8.53 -7.49 3.30
C ARG A 64 -7.61 -7.47 2.09
N SER A 65 -6.80 -6.44 1.94
CA SER A 65 -5.90 -6.31 0.78
C SER A 65 -4.84 -7.42 0.77
N THR A 66 -4.19 -7.67 1.91
CA THR A 66 -3.18 -8.71 2.08
C THR A 66 -3.74 -10.10 1.79
N ILE A 67 -4.90 -10.43 2.38
CA ILE A 67 -5.56 -11.71 2.19
C ILE A 67 -6.02 -11.86 0.73
N MET A 68 -6.60 -10.82 0.13
CA MET A 68 -6.97 -10.83 -1.29
C MET A 68 -5.77 -11.04 -2.22
N ASN A 69 -4.63 -10.42 -1.93
CA ASN A 69 -3.40 -10.61 -2.71
C ASN A 69 -2.83 -12.01 -2.53
N PHE A 70 -2.87 -12.56 -1.32
CA PHE A 70 -2.44 -13.92 -1.05
C PHE A 70 -3.28 -14.93 -1.83
N PHE A 71 -4.59 -14.70 -1.97
CA PHE A 71 -5.47 -15.52 -2.81
C PHE A 71 -5.19 -15.38 -4.32
N ARG A 72 -4.50 -14.33 -4.78
CA ARG A 72 -4.10 -14.17 -6.19
C ARG A 72 -2.83 -14.95 -6.55
N ILE A 73 -1.96 -15.23 -5.57
CA ILE A 73 -0.69 -15.94 -5.80
C ILE A 73 -0.94 -17.32 -6.46
N PRO A 74 -1.87 -18.17 -5.97
CA PRO A 74 -2.17 -19.45 -6.61
C PRO A 74 -2.71 -19.30 -8.04
N LEU A 75 -3.55 -18.29 -8.30
CA LEU A 75 -4.13 -18.06 -9.62
C LEU A 75 -3.04 -17.67 -10.63
N ASN A 76 -2.16 -16.75 -10.26
CA ASN A 76 -1.06 -16.32 -11.13
C ASN A 76 -0.03 -17.44 -11.32
N LEU A 77 0.25 -18.21 -10.26
CA LEU A 77 1.11 -19.40 -10.37
C LEU A 77 0.53 -20.43 -11.34
N PHE A 78 -0.78 -20.68 -11.27
CA PHE A 78 -1.47 -21.59 -12.19
C PHE A 78 -1.38 -21.11 -13.64
N VAL A 79 -1.63 -19.82 -13.89
CA VAL A 79 -1.50 -19.22 -15.23
C VAL A 79 -0.07 -19.36 -15.77
N CYS A 80 0.95 -19.07 -14.94
CA CYS A 80 2.35 -19.27 -15.32
C CYS A 80 2.66 -20.72 -15.68
N VAL A 81 2.13 -21.70 -14.93
CA VAL A 81 2.32 -23.13 -15.22
C VAL A 81 1.64 -23.52 -16.55
N VAL A 82 0.41 -23.07 -16.79
CA VAL A 82 -0.30 -23.35 -18.05
C VAL A 82 0.42 -22.74 -19.24
N LEU A 83 0.88 -21.49 -19.13
CA LEU A 83 1.66 -20.83 -20.18
C LEU A 83 2.99 -21.54 -20.43
N TYR A 84 3.67 -22.01 -19.38
CA TYR A 84 4.91 -22.77 -19.49
C TYR A 84 4.71 -24.11 -20.20
N ILE A 85 3.66 -24.86 -19.86
CA ILE A 85 3.33 -26.14 -20.52
C ILE A 85 2.95 -25.90 -22.00
N GLY A 86 2.18 -24.84 -22.28
CA GLY A 86 1.81 -24.45 -23.64
C GLY A 86 3.02 -24.09 -24.50
N ALA A 87 3.95 -23.30 -23.94
CA ALA A 87 5.20 -22.94 -24.59
C ALA A 87 6.06 -24.18 -24.89
N ALA A 88 6.22 -25.09 -23.93
CA ALA A 88 7.01 -26.31 -24.09
C ALA A 88 6.48 -27.22 -25.22
N THR A 89 5.16 -27.21 -25.46
CA THR A 89 4.53 -28.03 -26.51
C THR A 89 4.66 -27.40 -27.91
N SER A 90 4.84 -26.07 -28.00
CA SER A 90 4.96 -25.34 -29.27
C SER A 90 6.39 -25.19 -29.81
N GLN A 91 7.43 -25.55 -29.05
CA GLN A 91 8.83 -25.34 -29.44
C GLN A 91 9.32 -26.19 -30.64
N GLN A 92 8.46 -27.00 -31.27
CA GLN A 92 8.78 -27.71 -32.53
C GLN A 92 8.41 -26.94 -33.81
N MET A 93 8.05 -25.66 -33.75
CA MET A 93 7.83 -24.86 -34.97
C MET A 93 8.46 -23.46 -34.86
N SER A 94 9.48 -23.21 -35.68
CA SER A 94 10.22 -21.95 -35.81
C SER A 94 9.32 -20.72 -35.91
N MET A 95 9.32 -19.88 -34.87
CA MET A 95 9.71 -18.48 -34.93
C MET A 95 9.89 -18.03 -33.48
N ALA A 96 11.14 -17.81 -33.06
CA ALA A 96 11.48 -17.40 -31.71
C ALA A 96 10.94 -15.99 -31.44
N ILE A 97 9.73 -15.90 -30.90
CA ILE A 97 9.33 -14.78 -30.05
C ILE A 97 9.82 -15.17 -28.66
N PRO A 98 10.82 -14.48 -28.09
CA PRO A 98 11.36 -14.87 -26.79
C PRO A 98 10.25 -14.79 -25.74
N LEU A 99 10.10 -15.84 -24.94
CA LEU A 99 9.16 -15.90 -23.81
C LEU A 99 9.27 -14.67 -22.89
N GLU A 100 10.41 -13.98 -22.91
CA GLU A 100 10.62 -12.67 -22.27
C GLU A 100 9.52 -11.66 -22.63
N GLN A 101 9.04 -11.54 -23.87
CA GLN A 101 8.11 -10.43 -24.21
C GLN A 101 6.65 -10.64 -23.77
N SER A 102 6.23 -11.86 -23.44
CA SER A 102 4.90 -12.12 -22.87
C SER A 102 4.91 -12.28 -21.35
N ILE A 103 6.04 -12.76 -20.80
CA ILE A 103 6.22 -12.90 -19.36
C ILE A 103 6.59 -11.55 -18.74
N THR A 104 7.39 -10.71 -19.40
CA THR A 104 7.80 -9.42 -18.85
C THR A 104 6.64 -8.47 -18.59
N PRO A 105 5.63 -8.23 -19.46
CA PRO A 105 4.53 -7.34 -19.08
C PRO A 105 3.69 -7.91 -17.94
N VAL A 106 3.51 -9.24 -17.86
CA VAL A 106 2.75 -9.87 -16.77
C VAL A 106 3.51 -9.86 -15.45
N LEU A 107 4.83 -10.11 -15.48
CA LEU A 107 5.70 -9.97 -14.31
C LEU A 107 5.93 -8.51 -13.94
N GLN A 108 6.01 -7.62 -14.92
CA GLN A 108 6.11 -6.19 -14.73
C GLN A 108 4.80 -5.66 -14.16
N ASP A 109 3.63 -6.15 -14.58
CA ASP A 109 2.35 -5.86 -13.95
C ASP A 109 2.26 -6.50 -12.57
N PHE A 110 2.87 -7.66 -12.32
CA PHE A 110 2.93 -8.28 -10.99
C PHE A 110 3.90 -7.54 -10.04
N MET A 111 4.96 -6.95 -10.58
CA MET A 111 5.94 -6.12 -9.88
C MET A 111 5.50 -4.65 -9.75
N ASN A 112 4.71 -4.14 -10.70
CA ASN A 112 4.11 -2.80 -10.72
C ASN A 112 2.73 -2.77 -10.06
N LEU A 113 2.05 -3.92 -9.92
CA LEU A 113 1.11 -4.08 -8.83
C LEU A 113 1.94 -3.86 -7.57
N ASN A 114 1.53 -2.88 -6.79
CA ASN A 114 1.97 -2.53 -5.45
C ASN A 114 1.96 -3.70 -4.44
N ILE A 115 2.25 -4.95 -4.82
CA ILE A 115 2.37 -6.11 -3.93
C ILE A 115 3.58 -5.96 -3.00
N PHE A 116 4.58 -5.13 -3.34
CA PHE A 116 5.63 -4.67 -2.41
C PHE A 116 5.36 -3.30 -1.77
N TYR A 117 4.32 -2.59 -2.23
CA TYR A 117 3.75 -1.39 -1.62
C TYR A 117 2.36 -1.71 -1.08
N LEU A 118 2.22 -2.89 -0.47
CA LEU A 118 1.12 -3.08 0.45
C LEU A 118 1.26 -1.95 1.47
N PRO A 119 0.27 -1.06 1.66
CA PRO A 119 0.08 -0.53 2.98
C PRO A 119 -0.33 -1.77 3.78
N VAL A 120 0.65 -2.52 4.27
CA VAL A 120 0.46 -3.15 5.55
C VAL A 120 0.03 -1.96 6.41
N TYR A 121 -1.19 -2.00 6.94
CA TYR A 121 -1.64 -1.08 8.00
C TYR A 121 -0.83 -1.33 9.27
N TYR A 122 0.47 -1.58 9.14
CA TYR A 122 1.43 -1.25 10.15
C TYR A 122 1.41 0.27 10.19
N CYS A 123 0.68 0.81 11.16
CA CYS A 123 1.13 2.06 11.74
C CYS A 123 2.58 1.79 12.09
N GLY A 124 3.52 2.35 11.34
CA GLY A 124 4.92 2.28 11.72
C GLY A 124 4.99 2.92 13.09
N VAL A 125 5.15 2.15 14.16
CA VAL A 125 5.35 2.68 15.51
C VAL A 125 6.80 2.39 15.87
N PRO A 126 7.73 3.30 15.55
CA PRO A 126 9.10 3.16 16.00
C PRO A 126 9.18 3.00 17.52
N LYS A 127 10.14 2.19 17.95
CA LYS A 127 10.53 2.12 19.36
C LYS A 127 11.27 3.40 19.75
N ASP A 128 11.39 3.62 21.06
CA ASP A 128 12.14 4.75 21.65
C ASP A 128 11.53 6.14 21.40
N LEU A 129 10.24 6.19 21.02
CA LEU A 129 9.45 7.41 20.93
C LEU A 129 8.35 7.42 21.99
N LYS A 130 7.90 8.62 22.33
CA LYS A 130 6.67 8.85 23.11
C LYS A 130 5.58 9.39 22.21
N TYR A 131 4.34 9.02 22.47
CA TYR A 131 3.20 9.33 21.60
C TYR A 131 2.08 10.03 22.37
N ALA A 132 1.49 11.04 21.73
CA ALA A 132 0.26 11.68 22.21
C ALA A 132 -0.98 10.94 21.69
N ASP A 133 -2.10 11.11 22.38
CA ASP A 133 -3.42 10.62 21.95
C ASP A 133 -3.93 11.34 20.70
N SER A 134 -3.44 12.56 20.44
CA SER A 134 -3.65 13.32 19.20
C SER A 134 -2.75 12.90 18.01
N HIS A 135 -2.01 11.78 18.14
CA HIS A 135 -1.20 11.17 17.08
C HIS A 135 0.10 11.91 16.68
N GLU A 136 0.66 12.71 17.59
CA GLU A 136 2.03 13.23 17.53
C GLU A 136 3.03 12.31 18.25
N TRP A 137 4.30 12.38 17.85
CA TRP A 137 5.40 11.68 18.49
C TRP A 137 6.45 12.66 19.03
N VAL A 138 7.19 12.21 20.04
CA VAL A 138 8.29 12.91 20.68
C VAL A 138 9.51 11.99 20.77
N LYS A 139 10.64 12.47 20.26
CA LYS A 139 11.95 11.86 20.45
C LYS A 139 12.79 12.72 21.39
N VAL A 140 13.22 12.16 22.50
CA VAL A 140 14.02 12.87 23.51
C VAL A 140 15.51 12.67 23.25
N GLU A 141 16.26 13.77 23.14
CA GLU A 141 17.70 13.78 22.90
C GLU A 141 18.38 14.74 23.90
N GLY A 142 18.65 14.24 25.11
CA GLY A 142 19.21 15.07 26.19
C GLY A 142 18.22 16.12 26.68
N ASP A 143 18.58 17.40 26.53
CA ASP A 143 17.76 18.54 26.96
C ASP A 143 16.80 19.05 25.87
N SER A 144 16.73 18.38 24.71
CA SER A 144 15.82 18.72 23.63
C SER A 144 14.90 17.55 23.26
N ALA A 145 13.76 17.89 22.69
CA ALA A 145 12.77 16.97 22.16
C ALA A 145 12.44 17.32 20.72
N THR A 146 12.52 16.36 19.81
CA THR A 146 12.02 16.50 18.45
C THR A 146 10.57 16.04 18.39
N VAL A 147 9.71 16.82 17.74
CA VAL A 147 8.27 16.57 17.62
C VAL A 147 7.87 16.45 16.15
N GLY A 148 6.97 15.51 15.86
CA GLY A 148 6.33 15.37 14.55
C GLY A 148 5.00 14.61 14.64
N ILE A 149 4.38 14.34 13.49
CA ILE A 149 3.15 13.53 13.43
C ILE A 149 3.47 12.08 13.06
N THR A 150 2.62 11.17 13.51
CA THR A 150 2.77 9.74 13.24
C THR A 150 2.36 9.37 11.82
N ASP A 151 2.76 8.17 11.41
CA ASP A 151 2.34 7.55 10.16
C ASP A 151 0.80 7.34 10.11
N TYR A 152 0.15 7.14 11.25
CA TYR A 152 -1.31 7.13 11.33
C TYR A 152 -1.91 8.50 10.95
N ALA A 153 -1.41 9.58 11.56
CA ALA A 153 -1.91 10.94 11.33
C ALA A 153 -1.73 11.38 9.87
N GLN A 154 -0.54 11.21 9.29
CA GLN A 154 -0.29 11.60 7.89
C GLN A 154 -1.19 10.83 6.90
N ARG A 155 -1.51 9.56 7.18
CA ARG A 155 -2.44 8.77 6.35
C ARG A 155 -3.87 9.29 6.45
N ALA A 156 -4.31 9.65 7.65
CA ALA A 156 -5.63 10.21 7.89
C ALA A 156 -5.80 11.56 7.16
N LEU A 157 -4.76 12.39 7.13
CA LEU A 157 -4.75 13.68 6.42
C LEU A 157 -4.67 13.48 4.89
N GLY A 158 -3.88 12.52 4.44
CA GLY A 158 -3.54 12.34 3.03
C GLY A 158 -2.35 13.19 2.60
N GLU A 159 -2.23 13.43 1.30
CA GLU A 159 -1.09 14.16 0.72
C GLU A 159 -1.07 15.62 1.22
N LEU A 160 -0.02 15.96 1.97
CA LEU A 160 0.19 17.28 2.52
C LEU A 160 0.72 18.25 1.45
N VAL A 161 0.09 19.41 1.39
CA VAL A 161 0.40 20.48 0.44
C VAL A 161 0.96 21.72 1.11
N TYR A 162 0.72 21.90 2.41
CA TYR A 162 1.22 23.02 3.17
C TYR A 162 1.41 22.66 4.66
N VAL A 163 2.44 23.23 5.28
CA VAL A 163 2.79 23.02 6.69
C VAL A 163 3.15 24.38 7.30
N GLU A 164 2.35 24.83 8.27
CA GLU A 164 2.58 26.05 9.03
C GLU A 164 3.31 25.70 10.33
N LEU A 165 4.53 26.21 10.48
CA LEU A 165 5.38 26.01 11.66
C LEU A 165 5.52 27.32 12.45
N PRO A 166 5.68 27.26 13.78
CA PRO A 166 5.92 28.45 14.59
C PRO A 166 7.31 29.03 14.33
N GLU A 167 7.58 30.25 14.79
CA GLU A 167 8.94 30.81 14.75
C GLU A 167 9.84 30.21 15.84
N VAL A 168 11.14 30.13 15.59
CA VAL A 168 12.14 29.76 16.61
C VAL A 168 12.12 30.80 17.74
N GLY A 169 12.12 30.34 18.99
CA GLY A 169 12.01 31.18 20.19
C GLY A 169 10.58 31.34 20.71
N ILE A 170 9.56 30.88 19.97
CA ILE A 170 8.18 30.89 20.45
C ILE A 170 7.99 29.84 21.53
N SER A 171 7.21 30.21 22.56
CA SER A 171 6.86 29.29 23.63
C SER A 171 5.67 28.40 23.25
N VAL A 172 5.84 27.08 23.38
CA VAL A 172 4.79 26.07 23.20
C VAL A 172 4.37 25.49 24.55
N SER A 173 3.11 25.08 24.68
CA SER A 173 2.57 24.49 25.91
C SER A 173 1.92 23.15 25.60
N GLN A 174 2.09 22.16 26.49
CA GLN A 174 1.49 20.84 26.32
C GLN A 174 -0.03 20.94 26.08
N GLY A 175 -0.52 20.24 25.05
CA GLY A 175 -1.92 20.20 24.64
C GLY A 175 -2.43 21.46 23.92
N LYS A 176 -1.56 22.40 23.58
CA LYS A 176 -1.90 23.57 22.75
C LYS A 176 -1.44 23.39 21.32
N THR A 177 -2.19 23.96 20.38
CA THR A 177 -1.79 24.00 18.97
C THR A 177 -0.47 24.77 18.82
N PHE A 178 0.43 24.26 17.99
CA PHE A 178 1.68 24.95 17.64
C PHE A 178 1.91 25.03 16.13
N ALA A 179 1.26 24.18 15.34
CA ALA A 179 1.44 24.06 13.90
C ALA A 179 0.11 23.65 13.25
N ALA A 180 -0.05 23.98 11.98
CA ALA A 180 -1.20 23.57 11.17
C ALA A 180 -0.72 22.82 9.92
N LEU A 181 -1.41 21.74 9.57
CA LEU A 181 -1.10 20.88 8.45
C LEU A 181 -2.26 20.86 7.47
N GLU A 182 -2.00 21.17 6.21
CA GLU A 182 -3.02 21.17 5.17
C GLU A 182 -2.73 20.11 4.10
N SER A 183 -3.76 19.35 3.78
CA SER A 183 -3.78 18.38 2.70
C SER A 183 -4.78 18.78 1.61
N VAL A 184 -4.76 18.04 0.50
CA VAL A 184 -5.79 18.16 -0.54
C VAL A 184 -7.22 17.82 -0.07
N LYS A 185 -7.38 17.24 1.13
CA LYS A 185 -8.67 16.76 1.67
C LYS A 185 -9.11 17.48 2.94
N ALA A 186 -8.18 17.90 3.79
CA ALA A 186 -8.46 18.41 5.12
C ALA A 186 -7.34 19.33 5.61
N ALA A 187 -7.67 20.17 6.59
CA ALA A 187 -6.71 20.86 7.42
C ALA A 187 -6.79 20.31 8.84
N SER A 188 -5.66 20.20 9.54
CA SER A 188 -5.59 19.74 10.92
C SER A 188 -4.56 20.53 11.72
N ASP A 189 -4.99 20.99 12.88
CA ASP A 189 -4.10 21.52 13.90
C ASP A 189 -3.26 20.39 14.51
N THR A 190 -2.04 20.71 14.91
CA THR A 190 -1.11 19.80 15.59
C THR A 190 -0.84 20.30 17.01
N TYR A 191 -0.94 19.42 17.99
CA TYR A 191 -0.85 19.78 19.41
C TYR A 191 0.52 19.47 19.96
N SER A 192 1.04 20.36 20.80
CA SER A 192 2.37 20.17 21.37
C SER A 192 2.31 19.11 22.48
N PRO A 193 3.08 18.03 22.39
CA PRO A 193 3.09 16.98 23.42
C PRO A 193 3.93 17.37 24.65
N VAL A 194 4.74 18.43 24.55
CA VAL A 194 5.65 18.93 25.60
C VAL A 194 5.63 20.46 25.64
N SER A 195 5.96 21.04 26.78
CA SER A 195 6.03 22.50 26.96
C SER A 195 7.45 23.01 26.84
N ARG A 196 7.61 24.26 26.35
CA ARG A 196 8.70 25.25 26.59
C ARG A 196 8.90 26.15 25.38
N GLU A 197 10.00 26.02 24.66
CA GLU A 197 10.49 26.98 23.66
C GLU A 197 10.99 26.19 22.46
N VAL A 198 10.57 26.61 21.28
CA VAL A 198 11.02 26.05 20.00
C VAL A 198 12.46 26.48 19.75
N VAL A 199 13.37 25.53 19.63
CA VAL A 199 14.80 25.78 19.39
C VAL A 199 15.17 25.62 17.91
N GLU A 200 14.38 24.86 17.15
CA GLU A 200 14.62 24.59 15.73
C GLU A 200 13.30 24.24 15.04
N VAL A 201 13.18 24.57 13.76
CA VAL A 201 12.02 24.23 12.91
C VAL A 201 12.51 23.61 11.62
N ASN A 202 11.72 22.71 11.04
CA ASN A 202 12.11 22.05 9.80
C ASN A 202 11.81 22.93 8.59
N GLU A 203 12.74 23.84 8.28
CA GLU A 203 12.61 24.78 7.14
C GLU A 203 12.39 24.08 5.79
N LYS A 204 12.78 22.80 5.64
CA LYS A 204 12.57 22.04 4.40
C LYS A 204 11.10 21.79 4.08
N LEU A 205 10.22 21.86 5.08
CA LEU A 205 8.79 21.61 4.89
C LEU A 205 8.07 22.73 4.15
N SER A 206 8.66 23.93 4.05
CA SER A 206 8.11 25.01 3.21
C SER A 206 8.15 24.65 1.73
N ASP A 207 9.21 23.96 1.31
CA ASP A 207 9.44 23.58 -0.09
C ASP A 207 8.95 22.16 -0.39
N LEU A 208 9.01 21.26 0.61
CA LEU A 208 8.75 19.83 0.46
C LEU A 208 7.83 19.29 1.59
N PRO A 209 6.55 19.70 1.63
CA PRO A 209 5.58 19.24 2.65
C PRO A 209 5.37 17.70 2.61
N GLY A 210 5.52 17.08 1.44
CA GLY A 210 5.41 15.63 1.26
C GLY A 210 6.47 14.79 2.01
N LEU A 211 7.49 15.42 2.62
CA LEU A 211 8.41 14.72 3.53
C LEU A 211 7.68 14.14 4.75
N VAL A 212 6.61 14.80 5.21
CA VAL A 212 5.79 14.31 6.31
C VAL A 212 5.05 13.01 5.93
N ASN A 213 4.60 12.90 4.67
CA ASN A 213 3.97 11.67 4.18
C ASN A 213 4.98 10.54 3.95
N THR A 214 6.15 10.86 3.39
CA THR A 214 7.14 9.85 2.96
C THR A 214 8.08 9.39 4.08
N SER A 215 8.32 10.23 5.09
CA SER A 215 9.28 9.97 6.16
C SER A 215 8.85 10.64 7.48
N PRO A 216 7.68 10.29 8.04
CA PRO A 216 7.07 10.97 9.20
C PRO A 216 7.96 10.98 10.45
N TYR A 217 8.83 9.97 10.62
CA TYR A 217 9.67 9.79 11.81
C TYR A 217 11.14 10.20 11.64
N GLU A 218 11.56 10.58 10.43
CA GLU A 218 12.96 10.96 10.17
C GLU A 218 13.07 12.34 9.53
N LYS A 219 12.61 12.50 8.29
CA LYS A 219 12.75 13.78 7.54
C LYS A 219 11.55 14.70 7.71
N GLY A 220 10.41 14.17 8.16
CA GLY A 220 9.15 14.87 8.38
C GLY A 220 8.93 15.40 9.80
N TRP A 221 9.98 15.57 10.59
CA TRP A 221 9.88 16.23 11.90
C TRP A 221 9.43 17.69 11.71
N LEU A 222 8.68 18.24 12.68
CA LEU A 222 8.11 19.58 12.59
C LEU A 222 8.98 20.62 13.32
N ILE A 223 9.20 20.38 14.61
CA ILE A 223 9.93 21.30 15.50
C ILE A 223 10.84 20.53 16.46
N LYS A 224 11.84 21.22 17.01
CA LYS A 224 12.57 20.80 18.21
C LYS A 224 12.26 21.77 19.33
N VAL A 225 12.03 21.25 20.52
CA VAL A 225 11.63 21.99 21.72
C VAL A 225 12.64 21.72 22.83
N LYS A 226 12.98 22.74 23.62
CA LYS A 226 13.80 22.56 24.81
C LYS A 226 12.99 21.90 25.93
N LEU A 227 13.43 20.77 26.47
CA LEU A 227 12.74 20.14 27.59
C LEU A 227 13.07 20.85 28.90
N SER A 228 12.09 20.92 29.81
CA SER A 228 12.31 21.42 31.17
C SER A 228 11.67 20.59 32.25
N ASN A 229 10.55 19.92 31.92
CA ASN A 229 9.78 19.13 32.83
C ASN A 229 9.66 17.72 32.27
N SER A 230 10.52 16.82 32.71
CA SER A 230 10.47 15.41 32.34
C SER A 230 9.18 14.72 32.81
N GLY A 231 8.42 15.34 33.73
CA GLY A 231 7.13 14.82 34.18
C GLY A 231 6.05 14.78 33.10
N GLU A 232 6.09 15.70 32.12
CA GLU A 232 5.13 15.72 31.01
C GLU A 232 5.25 14.46 30.14
N LEU A 233 6.47 13.94 29.97
CA LEU A 233 6.74 12.73 29.19
C LEU A 233 6.09 11.47 29.79
N ASN A 234 5.79 11.48 31.10
CA ASN A 234 5.12 10.36 31.78
C ASN A 234 3.63 10.28 31.45
N SER A 235 3.03 11.38 30.96
CA SER A 235 1.65 11.39 30.50
C SER A 235 1.47 10.81 29.09
N LEU A 236 2.56 10.74 28.32
CA LEU A 236 2.58 10.24 26.96
C LEU A 236 2.64 8.70 26.91
N MET A 237 2.14 8.13 25.81
CA MET A 237 2.15 6.70 25.55
C MET A 237 3.53 6.24 25.08
N ASP A 238 3.89 4.99 25.38
CA ASP A 238 4.98 4.29 24.70
C ASP A 238 4.48 3.64 23.40
N ASP A 239 5.39 3.00 22.68
CA ASP A 239 5.12 2.31 21.42
C ASP A 239 4.07 1.20 21.58
N ASP A 240 4.17 0.39 22.63
CA ASP A 240 3.23 -0.71 22.89
C ASP A 240 1.80 -0.20 23.16
N LYS A 241 1.66 0.86 23.97
CA LYS A 241 0.36 1.45 24.28
C LYS A 241 -0.21 2.20 23.07
N TYR A 242 0.63 2.88 22.30
CA TYR A 242 0.19 3.57 21.08
C TYR A 242 -0.25 2.60 19.98
N SER A 243 0.45 1.47 19.79
CA SER A 243 0.01 0.43 18.85
C SER A 243 -1.40 -0.05 19.16
N LYS A 244 -1.68 -0.36 20.43
CA LYS A 244 -3.02 -0.79 20.88
C LYS A 244 -4.06 0.32 20.76
N PHE A 245 -3.67 1.57 20.99
CA PHE A 245 -4.55 2.73 20.82
C PHE A 245 -4.97 2.90 19.34
N CYS A 246 -4.04 2.71 18.41
CA CYS A 246 -4.35 2.73 16.98
C CYS A 246 -5.27 1.57 16.58
N GLU A 247 -5.05 0.36 17.09
CA GLU A 247 -5.92 -0.82 16.83
C GLU A 247 -7.36 -0.60 17.34
N GLY A 248 -7.54 0.10 18.46
CA GLY A 248 -8.85 0.33 19.07
C GLY A 248 -9.70 1.43 18.43
N ASN A 249 -9.12 2.28 17.59
CA ASN A 249 -9.79 3.43 16.97
C ASN A 249 -10.18 3.20 15.49
N HIS A 250 -10.21 1.94 15.04
CA HIS A 250 -10.71 1.50 13.73
C HIS A 250 -12.16 1.00 13.79
#